data_AF-A0A2G8S890-F1
#
_entry.id   AF-A0A2G8S890-F1
#
_cell.length_a   1.000
_cell.length_b   1.000
_cell.length_c   1.000
_cell.angle_alpha   90.00
_cell.angle_beta   90.00
_cell.angle_gamma   90.00
#
_symmetry.space_group_name_H-M   'P 1'
#
loop_
_entity.id
_entity.type
_entity.pdbx_description
1 polymer ?
#
loop_
_entity_poly.entity_id
_entity_poly.type
_entity_poly.pdbx_seq_one_letter_code
_entity_poly.pdbx_strand_id
1 'polypeptide(L)'
;MIMHDKRLHILDRAGDVAAFALAKPDVREIFRSQFSVNDELARTFKVMREEDYYSSGIVGKLVWWDRNVWSDQKSFDLWMFLIMGRLNDGKGYINLPREDMKICVTHFANCTSPQKDQILSAMHWSMGFSVPLAMLARWSGRRALYLPMNGLQRLLLGVWMYAELSWISREMWYLHRIRDKDAAARVIVNLFGSFDQAFEAMGFDYSEPRDSDASD
;
A
#
# COMPACT_ATOMS: atom_id res chain seq x y z
N MET A 1 3.06 -13.38 12.59
CA MET A 1 2.23 -12.53 13.46
C MET A 1 0.78 -12.96 13.26
N ILE A 2 0.05 -13.28 14.33
CA ILE A 2 -1.34 -13.75 14.22
C ILE A 2 -2.26 -12.52 14.24
N MET A 3 -3.04 -12.31 13.18
CA MET A 3 -4.03 -11.25 13.12
C MET A 3 -5.34 -11.78 13.72
N HIS A 4 -5.71 -11.28 14.90
CA HIS A 4 -6.94 -11.72 15.58
C HIS A 4 -8.20 -11.01 15.06
N ASP A 5 -8.03 -9.89 14.37
CA ASP A 5 -9.13 -9.11 13.81
C ASP A 5 -9.45 -9.60 12.39
N LYS A 6 -10.56 -10.33 12.26
CA LYS A 6 -11.00 -10.91 11.00
C LYS A 6 -11.23 -9.85 9.89
N ARG A 7 -11.58 -8.61 10.24
CA ARG A 7 -11.85 -7.52 9.27
C ARG A 7 -10.56 -7.05 8.61
N LEU A 8 -9.48 -6.99 9.38
CA LEU A 8 -8.17 -6.65 8.86
C LEU A 8 -7.65 -7.75 7.91
N HIS A 9 -8.01 -9.01 8.17
CA HIS A 9 -7.65 -10.12 7.28
C HIS A 9 -8.40 -10.04 5.94
N ILE A 10 -9.65 -9.55 5.93
CA ILE A 10 -10.36 -9.25 4.67
C ILE A 10 -9.59 -8.21 3.86
N LEU A 11 -9.16 -7.12 4.49
CA LEU A 11 -8.45 -6.03 3.81
C LEU A 11 -7.11 -6.51 3.24
N ASP A 12 -6.34 -7.25 4.03
CA ASP A 12 -5.05 -7.83 3.61
C ASP A 12 -5.22 -8.78 2.41
N ARG A 13 -6.20 -9.70 2.49
CA ARG A 13 -6.51 -10.62 1.38
C ARG A 13 -7.05 -9.92 0.14
N ALA A 14 -7.81 -8.85 0.32
CA ALA A 14 -8.24 -8.05 -0.80
C ALA A 14 -7.04 -7.41 -1.52
N GLY A 15 -5.99 -7.02 -0.78
CA GLY A 15 -4.72 -6.55 -1.33
C GLY A 15 -4.07 -7.58 -2.26
N ASP A 16 -4.01 -8.85 -1.82
CA ASP A 16 -3.51 -9.96 -2.64
C ASP A 16 -4.34 -10.14 -3.93
N VAL A 17 -5.68 -10.15 -3.80
CA VAL A 17 -6.61 -10.33 -4.91
C VAL A 17 -6.51 -9.17 -5.90
N ALA A 18 -6.39 -7.94 -5.40
CA ALA A 18 -6.16 -6.74 -6.17
C ALA A 18 -4.88 -6.82 -7.01
N ALA A 19 -3.77 -7.20 -6.37
CA ALA A 19 -2.49 -7.38 -7.03
C ALA A 19 -2.55 -8.45 -8.12
N PHE A 20 -3.20 -9.58 -7.82
CA PHE A 20 -3.40 -10.67 -8.79
C PHE A 20 -4.27 -10.25 -9.97
N ALA A 21 -5.36 -9.51 -9.73
CA ALA A 21 -6.24 -9.02 -10.78
C ALA A 21 -5.51 -8.05 -11.74
N LEU A 22 -4.72 -7.11 -11.20
CA LEU A 22 -3.96 -6.12 -11.99
C LEU A 22 -2.71 -6.69 -12.67
N ALA A 23 -2.29 -7.90 -12.30
CA ALA A 23 -1.26 -8.64 -13.02
C ALA A 23 -1.78 -9.19 -14.36
N LYS A 24 -3.11 -9.36 -14.53
CA LYS A 24 -3.69 -9.84 -15.79
C LYS A 24 -3.64 -8.74 -16.87
N PRO A 25 -3.13 -9.05 -18.08
CA PRO A 25 -2.94 -8.05 -19.13
C PRO A 25 -4.25 -7.41 -19.59
N ASP A 26 -5.32 -8.20 -19.76
CA ASP A 26 -6.63 -7.72 -20.21
C ASP A 26 -7.23 -6.70 -19.23
N VAL A 27 -7.14 -7.02 -17.93
CA VAL A 27 -7.60 -6.15 -16.86
C VAL A 27 -6.79 -4.85 -16.86
N ARG A 28 -5.46 -4.95 -16.99
CA ARG A 28 -4.57 -3.79 -17.07
C ARG A 28 -4.85 -2.90 -18.29
N GLU A 29 -5.22 -3.46 -19.44
CA GLU A 29 -5.58 -2.70 -20.64
C GLU A 29 -6.95 -2.03 -20.52
N ILE A 30 -7.93 -2.73 -19.96
CA ILE A 30 -9.23 -2.14 -19.60
C ILE A 30 -9.00 -0.96 -18.65
N PHE A 31 -8.13 -1.13 -17.65
CA PHE A 31 -7.78 -0.05 -16.74
C PHE A 31 -7.07 1.12 -17.45
N ARG A 32 -6.08 0.86 -18.29
CA ARG A 32 -5.39 1.93 -19.04
C ARG A 32 -6.31 2.70 -19.97
N SER A 33 -7.29 2.02 -20.59
CA SER A 33 -8.22 2.63 -21.55
C SER A 33 -9.41 3.33 -20.88
N GLN A 34 -9.93 2.79 -19.78
CA GLN A 34 -11.07 3.38 -19.06
C GLN A 34 -10.65 4.46 -18.04
N PHE A 35 -9.42 4.40 -17.53
CA PHE A 35 -8.95 5.26 -16.44
C PHE A 35 -7.86 6.22 -16.92
N SER A 36 -8.07 6.88 -18.06
CA SER A 36 -7.47 8.20 -18.27
C SER A 36 -8.17 9.16 -17.29
N VAL A 37 -7.75 9.11 -16.03
CA VAL A 37 -8.24 10.02 -14.99
C VAL A 37 -8.13 11.43 -15.57
N ASN A 38 -9.26 12.15 -15.66
CA ASN A 38 -9.27 13.54 -16.10
C ASN A 38 -8.17 14.30 -15.31
N ASP A 39 -7.38 15.12 -16.00
CA ASP A 39 -6.28 15.87 -15.39
C ASP A 39 -6.70 16.61 -14.11
N GLU A 40 -7.95 17.07 -14.04
CA GLU A 40 -8.52 17.71 -12.85
C GLU A 40 -8.68 16.75 -11.66
N LEU A 41 -9.19 15.53 -11.89
CA LEU A 41 -9.31 14.50 -10.86
C LEU A 41 -7.94 14.01 -10.41
N ALA A 42 -7.00 13.83 -11.33
CA ALA A 42 -5.63 13.43 -11.00
C ALA A 42 -4.93 14.48 -10.12
N ARG A 43 -5.12 15.78 -10.42
CA ARG A 43 -4.65 16.86 -9.55
C ARG A 43 -5.30 16.81 -8.18
N THR A 44 -6.60 16.56 -8.12
CA THR A 44 -7.33 16.45 -6.85
C THR A 44 -6.78 15.31 -5.99
N PHE A 45 -6.60 14.11 -6.56
CA PHE A 45 -6.05 12.96 -5.85
C PHE A 45 -4.60 13.17 -5.43
N LYS A 46 -3.79 13.83 -6.27
CA LYS A 46 -2.45 14.25 -5.90
C LYS A 46 -2.46 15.17 -4.67
N VAL A 47 -3.32 16.19 -4.66
CA VAL A 47 -3.48 17.07 -3.50
C VAL A 47 -3.90 16.27 -2.27
N MET A 48 -4.87 15.36 -2.39
CA MET A 48 -5.29 14.51 -1.26
C MET A 48 -4.17 13.64 -0.70
N ARG A 49 -3.28 13.14 -1.57
CA ARG A 49 -2.12 12.33 -1.18
C ARG A 49 -1.04 13.18 -0.51
N GLU A 50 -0.77 14.37 -1.04
CA GLU A 50 0.33 15.24 -0.61
C GLU A 50 -0.07 16.20 0.54
N GLU A 51 -1.35 16.33 0.85
CA GLU A 51 -1.88 17.19 1.93
C GLU A 51 -1.13 16.98 3.25
N ASP A 52 -0.93 15.73 3.65
CA ASP A 52 -0.22 15.36 4.89
C ASP A 52 1.28 15.69 4.81
N TYR A 53 1.87 15.67 3.61
CA TYR A 53 3.29 15.97 3.41
C TYR A 53 3.58 17.47 3.58
N TYR A 54 2.75 18.33 3.00
CA TYR A 54 2.95 19.78 3.07
C TYR A 54 2.48 20.41 4.38
N SER A 55 1.49 19.81 5.04
CA SER A 55 0.99 20.29 6.34
C SER A 55 1.84 19.87 7.54
N SER A 56 2.82 18.97 7.34
CA SER A 56 3.59 18.37 8.43
C SER A 56 5.02 18.90 8.59
N GLY A 57 5.53 18.84 9.82
CA GLY A 57 6.95 19.00 10.13
C GLY A 57 7.81 17.85 9.59
N ILE A 58 9.12 17.88 9.84
CA ILE A 58 10.10 16.90 9.31
C ILE A 58 9.70 15.45 9.64
N VAL A 59 9.25 15.20 10.87
CA VAL A 59 8.82 13.86 11.30
C VAL A 59 7.61 13.37 10.50
N GLY A 60 6.61 14.23 10.29
CA GLY A 60 5.43 13.85 9.50
C GLY A 60 5.76 13.63 8.03
N LYS A 61 6.73 14.36 7.47
CA LYS A 61 7.27 14.09 6.12
C LYS A 61 7.94 12.72 6.04
N LEU A 62 8.74 12.33 7.03
CA LEU A 62 9.35 11.00 7.08
C LEU A 62 8.30 9.90 7.18
N VAL A 63 7.27 10.10 8.01
CA VAL A 63 6.13 9.18 8.13
C VAL A 63 5.35 9.09 6.81
N TRP A 64 5.17 10.21 6.11
CA TRP A 64 4.54 10.23 4.79
C TRP A 64 5.37 9.43 3.77
N TRP A 65 6.69 9.62 3.76
CA TRP A 65 7.60 8.87 2.90
C TRP A 65 7.55 7.38 3.19
N ASP A 66 7.62 6.98 4.47
CA ASP A 66 7.48 5.58 4.87
C ASP A 66 6.19 4.94 4.33
N ARG A 67 5.06 5.67 4.38
CA ARG A 67 3.76 5.22 3.87
C ARG A 67 3.72 5.06 2.35
N ASN A 68 4.27 6.04 1.65
CA ASN A 68 3.99 6.26 0.23
C ASN A 68 5.13 5.84 -0.70
N VAL A 69 6.34 5.58 -0.19
CA VAL A 69 7.50 5.24 -1.04
C VAL A 69 7.32 3.95 -1.85
N TRP A 70 6.36 3.11 -1.47
CA TRP A 70 6.09 1.82 -2.10
C TRP A 70 4.98 1.85 -3.14
N SER A 71 4.26 2.97 -3.25
CA SER A 71 3.22 3.16 -4.24
C SER A 71 3.54 4.33 -5.15
N ASP A 72 3.32 4.15 -6.44
CA ASP A 72 3.39 5.23 -7.40
C ASP A 72 2.06 6.01 -7.44
N GLN A 73 2.10 7.24 -7.95
CA GLN A 73 0.91 8.09 -8.02
C GLN A 73 -0.22 7.45 -8.83
N LYS A 74 0.11 6.71 -9.89
CA LYS A 74 -0.91 6.11 -10.76
C LYS A 74 -1.67 5.00 -10.04
N SER A 75 -0.98 4.16 -9.26
CA SER A 75 -1.63 3.15 -8.43
C SER A 75 -2.53 3.79 -7.37
N PHE A 76 -2.08 4.89 -6.75
CA PHE A 76 -2.90 5.63 -5.78
C PHE A 76 -4.16 6.22 -6.43
N ASP A 77 -4.02 6.93 -7.54
CA ASP A 77 -5.13 7.57 -8.27
C ASP A 77 -6.16 6.53 -8.72
N LEU A 78 -5.70 5.37 -9.18
CA LEU A 78 -6.54 4.23 -9.57
C LEU A 78 -7.43 3.77 -8.41
N TRP A 79 -6.83 3.46 -7.26
CA TRP A 79 -7.56 2.95 -6.11
C TRP A 79 -8.47 4.01 -5.48
N MET A 80 -8.05 5.27 -5.48
CA MET A 80 -8.88 6.39 -5.04
C MET A 80 -10.13 6.50 -5.91
N PHE A 81 -9.96 6.47 -7.24
CA PHE A 81 -11.09 6.52 -8.17
C PHE A 81 -12.03 5.34 -7.99
N LEU A 82 -11.50 4.11 -7.90
CA LEU A 82 -12.30 2.89 -7.74
C LEU A 82 -13.15 2.91 -6.46
N ILE A 83 -12.53 3.27 -5.34
CA ILE A 83 -13.23 3.35 -4.05
C ILE A 83 -14.25 4.48 -4.07
N MET A 84 -13.90 5.68 -4.56
CA MET A 84 -14.85 6.80 -4.66
C MET A 84 -16.02 6.52 -5.61
N GLY A 85 -15.77 5.88 -6.75
CA GLY A 85 -16.83 5.49 -7.69
C GLY A 85 -17.85 4.56 -7.05
N ARG A 86 -17.38 3.56 -6.29
CA ARG A 86 -18.26 2.64 -5.56
C ARG A 86 -19.02 3.29 -4.41
N LEU A 87 -18.43 4.27 -3.74
CA LEU A 87 -19.12 5.04 -2.72
C LEU A 87 -20.25 5.91 -3.31
N ASN A 88 -20.11 6.35 -4.57
CA ASN A 88 -21.10 7.17 -5.26
C ASN A 88 -22.24 6.37 -5.91
N ASP A 89 -22.03 5.07 -6.21
CA ASP A 89 -23.01 4.17 -6.85
C ASP A 89 -24.23 3.81 -5.98
N GLY A 90 -24.38 4.39 -4.78
CA GLY A 90 -25.67 4.51 -4.08
C GLY A 90 -26.27 3.23 -3.48
N LYS A 91 -25.59 2.07 -3.49
CA LYS A 91 -26.13 0.81 -2.90
C LYS A 91 -25.99 0.68 -1.38
N GLY A 92 -25.73 1.79 -0.69
CA GLY A 92 -25.62 1.88 0.76
C GLY A 92 -24.66 3.00 1.09
N TYR A 93 -25.11 3.99 1.86
CA TYR A 93 -24.28 5.09 2.35
C TYR A 93 -23.25 4.55 3.35
N ILE A 94 -22.23 3.84 2.87
CA ILE A 94 -21.09 3.51 3.71
C ILE A 94 -20.25 4.78 3.79
N ASN A 95 -20.51 5.59 4.82
CA ASN A 95 -19.72 6.77 5.09
C ASN A 95 -18.36 6.34 5.67
N LEU A 96 -17.40 6.02 4.79
CA LEU A 96 -16.05 5.71 5.22
C LEU A 96 -15.32 7.02 5.57
N PRO A 97 -14.78 7.17 6.81
CA PRO A 97 -14.01 8.36 7.16
C PRO A 97 -12.89 8.61 6.15
N ARG A 98 -12.65 9.88 5.81
CA ARG A 98 -11.63 10.28 4.82
C ARG A 98 -10.25 9.69 5.14
N GLU A 99 -9.89 9.62 6.43
CA GLU A 99 -8.63 9.02 6.90
C GLU A 99 -8.58 7.51 6.60
N ASP A 100 -9.63 6.77 6.92
CA ASP A 100 -9.72 5.32 6.70
C ASP A 100 -9.70 5.00 5.20
N MET A 101 -10.40 5.80 4.39
CA MET A 101 -10.33 5.69 2.93
C MET A 101 -8.91 5.89 2.40
N LYS A 102 -8.19 6.93 2.86
CA LYS A 102 -6.79 7.14 2.47
C LYS A 102 -5.92 5.94 2.85
N ILE A 103 -6.12 5.36 4.03
CA ILE A 103 -5.38 4.17 4.48
C ILE A 103 -5.65 2.98 3.55
N CYS A 104 -6.93 2.70 3.24
CA CYS A 104 -7.30 1.63 2.31
C CYS A 104 -6.68 1.85 0.94
N VAL A 105 -6.86 3.02 0.35
CA VAL A 105 -6.30 3.37 -0.97
C VAL A 105 -4.77 3.19 -0.99
N THR A 106 -4.06 3.69 0.03
CA THR A 106 -2.61 3.54 0.12
C THR A 106 -2.20 2.08 0.28
N HIS A 107 -2.95 1.28 1.05
CA HIS A 107 -2.69 -0.16 1.18
C HIS A 107 -2.79 -0.86 -0.18
N PHE A 108 -3.93 -0.73 -0.88
CA PHE A 108 -4.08 -1.34 -2.20
C PHE A 108 -3.05 -0.85 -3.22
N ALA A 109 -2.75 0.45 -3.21
CA ALA A 109 -1.73 1.02 -4.08
C ALA A 109 -0.35 0.42 -3.79
N ASN A 110 0.00 0.19 -2.53
CA ASN A 110 1.25 -0.43 -2.13
C ASN A 110 1.30 -1.92 -2.54
N CYS A 111 0.18 -2.65 -2.48
CA CYS A 111 0.11 -4.05 -2.92
C CYS A 111 0.24 -4.18 -4.45
N THR A 112 -0.28 -3.22 -5.22
CA THR A 112 -0.40 -3.35 -6.67
C THR A 112 0.67 -2.59 -7.46
N SER A 113 1.40 -1.69 -6.80
CA SER A 113 2.39 -0.86 -7.49
C SER A 113 3.63 -1.67 -7.88
N PRO A 114 4.12 -1.52 -9.12
CA PRO A 114 5.41 -2.10 -9.53
C PRO A 114 6.60 -1.40 -8.86
N GLN A 115 6.38 -0.25 -8.21
CA GLN A 115 7.44 0.51 -7.55
C GLN A 115 8.14 -0.31 -6.46
N LYS A 116 7.39 -1.18 -5.76
CA LYS A 116 7.96 -2.11 -4.78
C LYS A 116 9.05 -2.99 -5.40
N ASP A 117 8.73 -3.71 -6.47
CA ASP A 117 9.66 -4.62 -7.13
C ASP A 117 10.85 -3.86 -7.72
N GLN A 118 10.63 -2.65 -8.24
CA GLN A 118 11.70 -1.80 -8.75
C GLN A 118 12.66 -1.36 -7.64
N ILE A 119 12.14 -0.94 -6.48
CA ILE A 119 12.96 -0.54 -5.34
C ILE A 119 13.74 -1.74 -4.81
N LEU A 120 13.09 -2.88 -4.58
CA LEU A 120 13.76 -4.09 -4.09
C LEU A 120 14.81 -4.59 -5.09
N SER A 121 14.50 -4.61 -6.38
CA SER A 121 15.46 -4.97 -7.44
C SER A 121 16.65 -4.02 -7.45
N ALA A 122 16.42 -2.70 -7.41
CA ALA A 122 17.49 -1.70 -7.37
C ALA A 122 18.37 -1.86 -6.12
N MET A 123 17.77 -2.18 -4.95
CA MET A 123 18.50 -2.47 -3.72
C MET A 123 19.37 -3.73 -3.87
N HIS A 124 18.80 -4.83 -4.38
CA HIS A 124 19.54 -6.08 -4.60
C HIS A 124 20.71 -5.87 -5.56
N TRP A 125 20.50 -5.17 -6.67
CA TRP A 125 21.56 -4.82 -7.61
C TRP A 125 22.62 -3.94 -6.97
N SER A 126 22.22 -2.89 -6.25
CA SER A 126 23.16 -1.98 -5.57
C SER A 126 24.02 -2.73 -4.57
N MET A 127 23.42 -3.63 -3.79
CA MET A 127 24.14 -4.47 -2.84
C MET A 127 25.06 -5.47 -3.54
N GLY A 128 24.59 -6.11 -4.61
CA GLY A 128 25.38 -7.02 -5.44
C GLY A 128 26.60 -6.34 -6.07
N PHE A 129 26.46 -5.10 -6.56
CA PHE A 129 27.56 -4.33 -7.13
C PHE A 129 28.49 -3.71 -6.07
N SER A 130 28.00 -3.48 -4.85
CA SER A 130 28.83 -2.92 -3.77
C SER A 130 29.98 -3.85 -3.37
N VAL A 131 29.81 -5.17 -3.50
CA VAL A 131 30.83 -6.18 -3.14
C VAL A 131 32.05 -6.13 -4.08
N PRO A 132 31.91 -6.25 -5.42
CA PRO A 132 33.05 -6.16 -6.32
C PRO A 132 33.70 -4.76 -6.27
N LEU A 133 32.93 -3.69 -6.09
CA LEU A 133 33.48 -2.34 -5.93
C LEU A 133 34.34 -2.22 -4.66
N ALA A 134 33.91 -2.81 -3.54
CA ALA A 134 34.71 -2.87 -2.32
C ALA A 134 35.97 -3.71 -2.48
N MET A 135 35.89 -4.83 -3.22
CA MET A 135 37.06 -5.64 -3.55
C MET A 135 38.07 -4.85 -4.39
N LEU A 136 37.62 -4.13 -5.42
CA LEU A 136 38.46 -3.26 -6.24
C LEU A 136 39.10 -2.13 -5.42
N ALA A 137 38.31 -1.48 -4.54
CA ALA A 137 38.81 -0.45 -3.64
C ALA A 137 39.89 -1.01 -2.69
N ARG A 138 39.71 -2.23 -2.17
CA ARG A 138 40.70 -2.91 -1.33
C ARG A 138 41.97 -3.26 -2.10
N TRP A 139 41.82 -3.76 -3.33
CA TRP A 139 42.97 -4.11 -4.16
C TRP A 139 43.81 -2.89 -4.55
N SER A 140 43.18 -1.72 -4.71
CA SER A 140 43.90 -0.46 -4.98
C SER A 140 44.83 0.00 -3.84
N GLY A 141 44.70 -0.58 -2.64
CA GLY A 141 45.49 -0.20 -1.45
C GLY A 141 45.17 1.19 -0.88
N ARG A 142 44.23 1.94 -1.47
CA ARG A 142 43.90 3.31 -1.05
C ARG A 142 42.90 3.32 0.10
N ARG A 143 43.37 3.68 1.30
CA ARG A 143 42.54 3.84 2.51
C ARG A 143 41.32 4.74 2.33
N ALA A 144 41.48 5.82 1.55
CA ALA A 144 40.41 6.78 1.28
C ALA A 144 39.24 6.18 0.48
N LEU A 145 39.43 5.06 -0.24
CA LEU A 145 38.38 4.45 -1.06
C LEU A 145 37.63 3.35 -0.32
N TYR A 146 38.31 2.50 0.45
CA TYR A 146 37.64 1.36 1.08
C TYR A 146 36.82 1.76 2.33
N LEU A 147 37.19 2.83 3.06
CA LEU A 147 36.45 3.27 4.24
C LEU A 147 35.03 3.76 3.91
N PRO A 148 34.84 4.68 2.93
CA PRO A 148 33.51 5.06 2.47
C PRO A 148 32.73 3.86 1.91
N MET A 149 33.40 2.96 1.20
CA MET A 149 32.74 1.79 0.61
C MET A 149 32.20 0.82 1.67
N ASN A 150 32.95 0.58 2.75
CA ASN A 150 32.47 -0.20 3.89
C ASN A 150 31.29 0.50 4.59
N GLY A 151 31.34 1.84 4.71
CA GLY A 151 30.22 2.63 5.21
C GLY A 151 28.97 2.47 4.33
N LEU A 152 29.12 2.56 3.02
CA LEU A 152 28.05 2.37 2.04
C LEU A 152 27.45 0.98 2.11
N GLN A 153 28.27 -0.08 2.21
CA GLN A 153 27.79 -1.45 2.35
C GLN A 153 26.93 -1.65 3.60
N ARG A 154 27.36 -1.08 4.74
CA ARG A 154 26.59 -1.14 6.00
C ARG A 154 25.28 -0.35 5.89
N LEU A 155 25.31 0.80 5.23
CA LEU A 155 24.11 1.59 4.97
C LEU A 155 23.14 0.84 4.06
N LEU A 156 23.62 0.24 2.97
CA LEU A 156 22.82 -0.59 2.07
C LEU A 156 22.22 -1.80 2.79
N LEU A 157 23.01 -2.49 3.63
CA LEU A 157 22.50 -3.58 4.46
C LEU A 157 21.42 -3.09 5.42
N GLY A 158 21.62 -1.95 6.09
CA GLY A 158 20.63 -1.37 6.98
C GLY A 158 19.33 -1.00 6.26
N VAL A 159 19.45 -0.42 5.06
CA VAL A 159 18.30 -0.09 4.20
C VAL A 159 17.58 -1.35 3.72
N TRP A 160 18.32 -2.38 3.33
CA TRP A 160 17.77 -3.67 2.91
C TRP A 160 17.01 -4.36 4.06
N MET A 161 17.64 -4.45 5.24
CA MET A 161 16.99 -4.98 6.44
C MET A 161 15.74 -4.17 6.80
N TYR A 162 15.81 -2.84 6.70
CA TYR A 162 14.66 -1.98 6.93
C TYR A 162 13.54 -2.26 5.93
N ALA A 163 13.84 -2.36 4.64
CA ALA A 163 12.86 -2.64 3.60
C ALA A 163 12.15 -3.99 3.82
N GLU A 164 12.93 -5.07 4.03
CA GLU A 164 12.41 -6.43 4.20
C GLU A 164 11.62 -6.61 5.51
N LEU A 165 12.20 -6.20 6.65
CA LEU A 165 11.57 -6.41 7.96
C LEU A 165 10.41 -5.45 8.22
N SER A 166 10.53 -4.21 7.76
CA SER A 166 9.49 -3.21 8.02
C SER A 166 8.28 -3.45 7.15
N TRP A 167 8.41 -4.03 5.95
CA TRP A 167 7.29 -4.23 5.04
C TRP A 167 6.09 -4.90 5.73
N ILE A 168 6.28 -6.15 6.21
CA ILE A 168 5.20 -6.96 6.79
C ILE A 168 4.65 -6.30 8.05
N SER A 169 5.54 -5.85 8.94
CA SER A 169 5.15 -5.25 10.22
C SER A 169 4.32 -3.99 10.01
N ARG A 170 4.67 -3.22 8.99
CA ARG A 170 4.09 -1.91 8.71
C ARG A 170 2.78 -2.00 7.95
N GLU A 171 2.67 -2.89 6.97
CA GLU A 171 1.42 -3.15 6.25
C GLU A 171 0.30 -3.48 7.25
N MET A 172 0.63 -4.36 8.18
CA MET A 172 -0.27 -4.73 9.27
C MET A 172 -0.55 -3.56 10.21
N TRP A 173 0.48 -2.83 10.64
CA TRP A 173 0.28 -1.66 11.52
C TRP A 173 -0.59 -0.58 10.88
N TYR A 174 -0.49 -0.39 9.56
CA TYR A 174 -1.31 0.58 8.83
C TYR A 174 -2.79 0.21 8.85
N LEU A 175 -3.11 -1.06 8.58
CA LEU A 175 -4.49 -1.53 8.62
C LEU A 175 -5.10 -1.41 10.03
N HIS A 176 -4.31 -1.56 11.08
CA HIS A 176 -4.80 -1.37 12.46
C HIS A 176 -5.24 0.07 12.78
N ARG A 177 -4.81 1.06 11.99
CA ARG A 177 -5.19 2.47 12.20
C ARG A 177 -6.56 2.83 11.64
N ILE A 178 -7.18 1.92 10.89
CA ILE A 178 -8.55 2.10 10.39
C ILE A 178 -9.48 2.13 11.60
N ARG A 179 -10.23 3.22 11.74
CA ARG A 179 -11.17 3.41 12.85
C ARG A 179 -12.43 2.58 12.63
N ASP A 180 -13.04 2.69 11.45
CA ASP A 180 -14.23 1.92 11.07
C ASP A 180 -13.86 0.75 10.15
N LYS A 181 -13.37 -0.32 10.77
CA LYS A 181 -12.96 -1.54 10.08
C LYS A 181 -14.11 -2.26 9.38
N ASP A 182 -15.33 -2.12 9.90
CA ASP A 182 -16.54 -2.73 9.32
C ASP A 182 -16.95 -2.02 8.04
N ALA A 183 -16.97 -0.68 8.05
CA ALA A 183 -17.20 0.10 6.84
C ALA A 183 -16.13 -0.19 5.78
N ALA A 184 -14.86 -0.20 6.16
CA ALA A 184 -13.76 -0.52 5.26
C ALA A 184 -13.93 -1.92 4.64
N ALA A 185 -14.17 -2.95 5.45
CA ALA A 185 -14.37 -4.31 4.96
C ALA A 185 -15.56 -4.42 4.00
N ARG A 186 -16.70 -3.76 4.31
CA ARG A 186 -17.88 -3.75 3.42
C ARG A 186 -17.62 -3.07 2.08
N VAL A 187 -16.91 -1.94 2.06
CA VAL A 187 -16.51 -1.28 0.80
C VAL A 187 -15.69 -2.23 -0.06
N ILE A 188 -14.78 -2.97 0.56
CA ILE A 188 -13.90 -3.90 -0.14
C ILE A 188 -14.62 -5.15 -0.64
N VAL A 189 -15.51 -5.73 0.17
CA VAL A 189 -16.40 -6.82 -0.28
C VAL A 189 -17.29 -6.36 -1.43
N ASN A 190 -17.82 -5.14 -1.39
CA ASN A 190 -18.58 -4.58 -2.51
C ASN A 190 -17.73 -4.39 -3.78
N LEU A 191 -16.43 -4.16 -3.62
CA LEU A 191 -15.53 -3.87 -4.74
C LEU A 191 -15.03 -5.14 -5.44
N PHE A 192 -14.68 -6.17 -4.68
CA PHE A 192 -14.16 -7.44 -5.21
C PHE A 192 -15.20 -8.55 -5.29
N GLY A 193 -16.41 -8.32 -4.76
CA GLY A 193 -17.38 -9.36 -4.49
C GLY A 193 -17.08 -10.07 -3.17
N SER A 194 -17.95 -11.02 -2.85
CA SER A 194 -17.79 -11.84 -1.68
C SER A 194 -16.65 -12.85 -1.87
N PHE A 195 -15.76 -12.95 -0.90
CA PHE A 195 -14.61 -13.86 -0.94
C PHE A 195 -15.02 -15.30 -0.54
N ASP A 196 -16.26 -15.69 -0.84
CA ASP A 196 -17.10 -16.56 0.00
C ASP A 196 -16.50 -17.91 0.37
N GLN A 197 -15.89 -18.67 -0.53
CA GLN A 197 -15.41 -20.00 -0.15
C GLN A 197 -14.32 -19.97 0.93
N ALA A 198 -13.49 -18.93 0.99
CA ALA A 198 -12.44 -18.82 2.00
C ALA A 198 -12.94 -18.21 3.31
N PHE A 199 -13.94 -17.32 3.25
CA PHE A 199 -14.41 -16.54 4.41
C PHE A 199 -15.64 -17.11 5.09
N GLU A 200 -16.52 -17.82 4.36
CA GLU A 200 -17.58 -18.64 4.96
C GLU A 200 -16.97 -19.73 5.86
N ALA A 201 -15.86 -20.34 5.42
CA ALA A 201 -15.07 -21.28 6.23
C ALA A 201 -14.47 -20.64 7.51
N MET A 202 -14.34 -19.30 7.53
CA MET A 202 -13.90 -18.52 8.71
C MET A 202 -15.08 -17.97 9.54
N GLY A 203 -16.32 -18.31 9.18
CA GLY A 203 -17.54 -17.99 9.92
C GLY A 203 -17.99 -16.53 9.81
N PHE A 204 -17.86 -15.93 8.62
CA PHE A 204 -18.51 -14.65 8.32
C PHE A 204 -19.90 -14.87 7.76
N ASP A 205 -20.90 -14.20 8.34
CA ASP A 205 -22.18 -13.97 7.70
C ASP A 205 -22.23 -12.50 7.24
N TYR A 206 -22.31 -12.29 5.92
CA TYR A 206 -22.37 -10.96 5.32
C TYR A 206 -23.81 -10.41 5.21
N SER A 207 -24.80 -11.20 5.65
CA SER A 207 -26.22 -10.92 5.38
C SER A 207 -26.96 -10.15 6.47
N GLU A 208 -26.33 -9.83 7.60
CA GLU A 208 -26.96 -8.99 8.62
C GLU A 208 -26.60 -7.50 8.43
N PRO A 209 -27.49 -6.66 7.87
CA PRO A 209 -27.48 -5.25 8.20
C PRO A 209 -27.71 -5.17 9.71
N ARG A 210 -26.82 -4.46 10.40
CA ARG A 210 -26.94 -4.21 11.84
C ARG A 210 -28.24 -3.43 12.05
N ASP A 211 -29.30 -4.13 12.45
CA ASP A 211 -30.50 -3.50 12.96
C ASP A 211 -30.06 -2.60 14.10
N SER A 212 -30.33 -1.31 13.92
CA SER A 212 -30.39 -0.24 14.91
C SER A 212 -29.91 -0.65 16.30
N ASP A 213 -28.66 -0.31 16.62
CA ASP A 213 -28.28 -0.05 18.01
C ASP A 213 -29.21 1.09 18.51
N ALA A 214 -30.20 0.65 19.29
CA ALA A 214 -30.91 1.34 20.35
C ALA A 214 -30.68 2.85 20.48
N SER A 215 -31.71 3.61 20.15
CA SER A 215 -32.00 4.88 20.82
C SER A 215 -33.21 4.67 21.73
N ASP A 216 -32.90 4.51 23.03
CA ASP A 216 -33.70 5.06 24.12
C ASP A 216 -33.85 6.58 23.98
#